data_AF-A0A4Y2DHQ8-F1
#
_entry.id   AF-A0A4Y2DHQ8-F1
#
_cell.length_a   1.000
_cell.length_b   1.000
_cell.length_c   1.000
_cell.angle_alpha   90.00
_cell.angle_beta   90.00
_cell.angle_gamma   90.00
#
_symmetry.space_group_name_H-M   'P 1'
#
loop_
_entity.id
_entity.type
_entity.pdbx_description
1 polymer ?
#
loop_
_entity_poly.entity_id
_entity_poly.type
_entity_poly.pdbx_seq_one_letter_code
_entity_poly.pdbx_strand_id
1 'polypeptide(L)'
;MSVLQQLEHIESATHPILLNIADTVHCLKKKGFDIVFCWTPSHVGILGNEKTDYVARTASIPMEHTIPLADIRKSVQHYIYNKWQETWDLQVNNKLHRIKPSIVLWPIFPIRGFDVKLTCLRIGHTWYTHIYLLSDDSVPLCSSCNEVQTVDHILTKCPDFNSSRLNFF
;
A
#
# COMPACT_ATOMS: atom_id res chain seq x y z
N MET A 1 -3.44 -20.72 7.25
CA MET A 1 -4.07 -21.91 7.83
C MET A 1 -5.41 -22.07 7.14
N SER A 2 -5.76 -23.29 6.70
CA SER A 2 -7.05 -23.50 6.04
C SER A 2 -8.20 -23.53 7.06
N VAL A 3 -9.44 -23.28 6.63
CA VAL A 3 -10.62 -23.31 7.50
C VAL A 3 -10.78 -24.67 8.19
N LEU A 4 -10.49 -25.78 7.49
CA LEU A 4 -10.57 -27.12 8.07
C LEU A 4 -9.54 -27.35 9.18
N GLN A 5 -8.32 -26.85 9.02
CA GLN A 5 -7.30 -26.91 10.07
C GLN A 5 -7.72 -26.10 11.31
N GLN A 6 -8.47 -25.01 11.12
CA GLN A 6 -8.98 -24.23 12.24
C GLN A 6 -10.15 -24.92 12.97
N LEU A 7 -10.94 -25.75 12.28
CA LEU A 7 -11.95 -26.60 12.91
C LEU A 7 -11.32 -27.71 13.78
N GLU A 8 -10.10 -28.15 13.46
CA GLU A 8 -9.35 -29.10 14.30
C GLU A 8 -8.78 -28.45 15.57
N HIS A 9 -8.60 -27.12 15.56
CA HIS A 9 -7.99 -26.34 16.66
C HIS A 9 -8.89 -25.19 17.15
N ILE A 10 -10.15 -25.51 17.44
CA ILE A 10 -11.23 -24.56 17.74
C ILE A 10 -10.98 -23.69 18.97
N GLU A 11 -10.18 -24.16 19.93
CA GLU A 11 -9.87 -23.45 21.17
C GLU A 11 -9.17 -22.10 20.91
N SER A 12 -8.54 -21.94 19.75
CA SER A 12 -7.85 -20.71 19.32
C SER A 12 -8.63 -19.89 18.29
N ALA A 13 -9.82 -20.36 17.89
CA ALA A 13 -10.62 -19.73 16.85
C ALA A 13 -11.29 -18.45 17.34
N THR A 14 -11.08 -17.35 16.62
CA THR A 14 -11.71 -16.04 16.90
C THR A 14 -12.73 -15.62 15.84
N HIS A 15 -12.84 -16.39 14.75
CA HIS A 15 -13.70 -16.04 13.63
C HIS A 15 -15.14 -16.48 13.90
N PRO A 16 -16.15 -15.58 13.87
CA PRO A 16 -17.52 -15.89 14.27
C PRO A 16 -18.18 -16.97 13.39
N ILE A 17 -17.97 -16.94 12.07
CA ILE A 17 -18.48 -17.99 11.18
C ILE A 17 -17.90 -19.38 11.53
N LEU A 18 -16.61 -19.44 11.88
CA LEU A 18 -15.97 -20.70 12.24
C LEU A 18 -16.55 -21.28 13.53
N LEU A 19 -16.82 -20.42 14.52
CA LEU A 19 -17.49 -20.80 15.76
C LEU A 19 -18.93 -21.28 15.50
N ASN A 20 -19.67 -20.62 14.63
CA ASN A 20 -21.03 -21.08 14.25
C ASN A 20 -21.00 -22.45 13.56
N ILE A 21 -20.01 -22.69 12.68
CA ILE A 21 -19.81 -24.01 12.04
C ILE A 21 -19.48 -25.05 13.11
N ALA A 22 -18.57 -24.73 14.04
CA ALA A 22 -18.19 -25.59 15.16
C ALA A 22 -19.40 -26.06 15.98
N ASP A 23 -20.23 -25.11 16.41
CA ASP A 23 -21.42 -25.37 17.21
C ASP A 23 -22.41 -26.25 16.45
N THR A 24 -22.62 -25.96 15.16
CA THR A 24 -23.50 -26.74 14.28
C THR A 24 -23.02 -28.19 14.16
N VAL A 25 -21.72 -28.39 13.91
CA VAL A 25 -21.11 -29.72 13.82
C VAL A 25 -21.24 -30.47 15.15
N HIS A 26 -20.98 -29.79 16.27
CA HIS A 26 -21.12 -30.37 17.61
C HIS A 26 -22.56 -30.83 17.88
N CYS A 27 -23.56 -29.98 17.58
CA CYS A 27 -24.96 -30.33 17.73
C CYS A 27 -25.39 -31.52 16.87
N LEU A 28 -24.90 -31.63 15.64
CA LEU A 28 -25.21 -32.75 14.75
C LEU A 28 -24.55 -34.05 15.22
N LYS A 29 -23.29 -34.00 15.65
CA LYS A 29 -22.62 -35.17 16.24
C LYS A 29 -23.34 -35.69 17.49
N LYS A 30 -23.83 -34.79 18.35
CA LYS A 30 -24.65 -35.16 19.52
C LYS A 30 -25.96 -35.87 19.15
N LYS A 31 -26.50 -35.61 17.96
CA LYS A 31 -27.68 -36.30 17.40
C LYS A 31 -27.34 -37.64 16.73
N GLY A 32 -26.07 -38.04 16.71
CA GLY A 32 -25.62 -39.31 16.14
C GLY A 32 -25.25 -39.25 14.65
N PHE A 33 -25.12 -38.06 14.06
CA PHE A 33 -24.62 -37.92 12.68
C PHE A 33 -23.11 -38.10 12.63
N ASP A 34 -22.64 -38.94 11.70
CA ASP A 34 -21.23 -39.01 11.31
C ASP A 34 -20.95 -37.96 10.22
N ILE A 35 -19.95 -37.11 10.46
CA ILE A 35 -19.63 -35.95 9.60
C ILE A 35 -18.18 -36.03 9.19
N VAL A 36 -17.95 -36.11 7.89
CA VAL A 36 -16.63 -36.12 7.27
C VAL A 36 -16.46 -34.87 6.40
N PHE A 37 -15.38 -34.12 6.63
CA PHE A 37 -15.00 -33.00 5.78
C PHE A 37 -14.06 -33.47 4.68
N CYS A 38 -14.28 -33.02 3.45
CA CYS A 38 -13.40 -33.29 2.32
C CYS A 38 -13.08 -32.00 1.56
N TRP A 39 -11.83 -31.87 1.11
CA TRP A 39 -11.44 -30.81 0.17
C TRP A 39 -11.81 -31.24 -1.24
N THR A 40 -12.64 -30.44 -1.91
CA THR A 40 -12.90 -30.61 -3.34
C THR A 40 -12.07 -29.57 -4.14
N PRO A 41 -11.56 -29.94 -5.32
CA PRO A 41 -10.84 -29.00 -6.16
C PRO A 41 -11.77 -27.88 -6.67
N SER A 42 -11.25 -26.66 -6.72
CA SER A 42 -11.99 -25.44 -7.08
C SER A 42 -12.30 -25.29 -8.58
N HIS A 43 -11.91 -26.25 -9.43
CA HIS A 43 -11.97 -26.09 -10.88
C HIS A 43 -13.42 -26.06 -11.42
N VAL A 44 -13.65 -25.15 -12.36
CA VAL A 44 -14.86 -25.05 -13.19
C VAL A 44 -15.06 -26.38 -13.94
N GLY A 45 -16.30 -26.85 -14.02
CA GLY A 45 -16.70 -28.10 -14.68
C GLY A 45 -17.16 -29.22 -13.75
N ILE A 46 -17.04 -29.07 -12.42
CA ILE A 46 -17.65 -30.00 -11.47
C ILE A 46 -19.11 -29.60 -11.26
N LEU A 47 -20.00 -30.32 -11.93
CA LEU A 47 -21.44 -30.05 -11.98
C LEU A 47 -22.09 -29.83 -10.60
N GLY A 48 -21.66 -30.59 -9.57
CA GLY A 48 -22.13 -30.42 -8.19
C GLY A 48 -21.68 -29.11 -7.54
N ASN A 49 -20.41 -28.71 -7.75
CA ASN A 49 -19.87 -27.47 -7.21
C ASN A 49 -20.53 -26.26 -7.89
N GLU A 50 -20.65 -26.30 -9.23
CA GLU A 50 -21.28 -25.22 -10.00
C GLU A 50 -22.74 -25.00 -9.60
N LYS A 51 -23.49 -26.09 -9.39
CA LYS A 51 -24.88 -26.01 -8.91
C LYS A 51 -24.94 -25.42 -7.50
N THR A 52 -24.03 -25.80 -6.62
CA THR A 52 -23.96 -25.28 -5.24
C THR A 52 -23.62 -23.79 -5.24
N ASP A 53 -22.63 -23.37 -6.02
CA ASP A 53 -22.22 -21.97 -6.17
C ASP A 53 -23.33 -21.10 -6.77
N TYR A 54 -24.04 -21.63 -7.78
CA TYR A 54 -25.19 -20.95 -8.37
C TYR A 54 -26.30 -20.72 -7.34
N VAL A 55 -26.66 -21.76 -6.56
CA VAL A 55 -27.67 -21.65 -5.50
C VAL A 55 -27.21 -20.69 -4.40
N ALA A 56 -25.96 -20.79 -3.93
CA ALA A 56 -25.43 -19.88 -2.91
C ALA A 56 -25.44 -18.42 -3.37
N ARG A 57 -25.06 -18.15 -4.63
CA ARG A 57 -25.07 -16.81 -5.21
C ARG A 57 -26.47 -16.24 -5.34
N THR A 58 -27.43 -17.05 -5.78
CA THR A 58 -28.82 -16.62 -5.96
C THR A 58 -29.59 -16.49 -4.64
N ALA A 59 -29.23 -17.28 -3.63
CA ALA A 59 -29.80 -17.23 -2.28
C ALA A 59 -29.07 -16.25 -1.34
N SER A 60 -28.08 -15.50 -1.84
CA SER A 60 -27.31 -14.57 -1.03
C SER A 60 -28.18 -13.39 -0.58
N ILE A 61 -28.65 -13.46 0.66
CA ILE A 61 -29.36 -12.36 1.32
C ILE A 61 -28.31 -11.55 2.11
N PRO A 62 -28.33 -10.20 2.06
CA PRO A 62 -27.52 -9.38 2.94
C PRO A 62 -27.83 -9.74 4.39
N MET A 63 -26.88 -10.37 5.07
CA MET A 63 -27.01 -10.74 6.47
C MET A 63 -26.16 -9.76 7.28
N GLU A 64 -26.68 -9.20 8.36
CA GLU A 64 -25.85 -8.42 9.29
C GLU A 64 -25.07 -9.39 10.18
N HIS A 65 -23.76 -9.44 9.97
CA HIS A 65 -22.85 -10.25 10.80
C HIS A 65 -21.61 -9.45 11.15
N THR A 66 -21.02 -9.76 12.29
CA THR A 66 -19.76 -9.16 12.72
C THR A 66 -18.65 -9.65 11.79
N ILE A 67 -18.00 -8.71 11.11
CA ILE A 67 -16.88 -9.01 10.23
C ILE A 67 -15.60 -8.98 11.07
N PRO A 68 -14.74 -10.01 11.00
CA PRO A 68 -13.45 -9.99 11.67
C PRO A 68 -12.64 -8.74 11.30
N LEU A 69 -11.98 -8.16 12.30
CA LEU A 69 -11.10 -7.01 12.08
C LEU A 69 -10.03 -7.32 11.02
N ALA A 70 -9.53 -8.56 10.98
CA ALA A 70 -8.54 -8.99 10.00
C ALA A 70 -9.01 -8.80 8.55
N ASP A 71 -10.31 -9.02 8.28
CA ASP A 71 -10.88 -8.94 6.95
C ASP A 71 -11.12 -7.48 6.52
N ILE A 72 -11.50 -6.63 7.47
CA ILE A 72 -11.71 -5.18 7.21
C ILE A 72 -10.40 -4.40 7.19
N ARG A 73 -9.36 -4.86 7.90
CA ARG A 73 -8.11 -4.11 8.12
C ARG A 73 -7.52 -3.57 6.81
N LYS A 74 -7.45 -4.40 5.76
CA LYS A 74 -6.91 -3.99 4.46
C LYS A 74 -7.77 -2.91 3.80
N SER A 75 -9.09 -3.04 3.86
CA SER A 75 -10.03 -2.05 3.31
C SER A 75 -9.92 -0.71 4.03
N VAL A 76 -9.83 -0.72 5.36
CA VAL A 76 -9.63 0.49 6.16
C VAL A 76 -8.28 1.13 5.87
N GLN A 77 -7.20 0.35 5.81
CA GLN A 77 -5.88 0.85 5.44
C GLN A 77 -5.92 1.51 4.05
N HIS A 78 -6.53 0.84 3.07
CA HIS A 78 -6.68 1.37 1.72
C HIS A 78 -7.46 2.69 1.70
N TYR A 79 -8.58 2.76 2.43
CA TYR A 79 -9.35 3.99 2.58
C TYR A 79 -8.52 5.14 3.17
N ILE A 80 -7.76 4.87 4.24
CA ILE A 80 -6.88 5.86 4.87
C ILE A 80 -5.80 6.33 3.89
N TYR A 81 -5.14 5.41 3.18
CA TYR A 81 -4.13 5.76 2.19
C TYR A 81 -4.72 6.59 1.05
N ASN A 82 -5.91 6.27 0.57
CA ASN A 82 -6.57 7.04 -0.47
C ASN A 82 -6.89 8.47 0.02
N LYS A 83 -7.43 8.62 1.24
CA LYS A 83 -7.68 9.94 1.82
C LYS A 83 -6.41 10.75 2.02
N TRP A 84 -5.31 10.09 2.40
CA TRP A 84 -4.01 10.74 2.48
C TRP A 84 -3.50 11.16 1.09
N GLN A 85 -3.63 10.30 0.08
CA GLN A 85 -3.24 10.63 -1.29
C GLN A 85 -4.06 11.80 -1.83
N GLU A 86 -5.38 11.82 -1.64
CA GLU A 86 -6.25 12.95 -2.00
C GLU A 86 -5.77 14.26 -1.33
N THR A 87 -5.44 14.22 -0.03
CA THR A 87 -4.92 15.39 0.69
C THR A 87 -3.56 15.83 0.16
N TRP A 88 -2.74 14.87 -0.24
CA TRP A 88 -1.42 15.09 -0.79
C TRP A 88 -1.47 15.70 -2.19
N ASP A 89 -2.40 15.25 -3.04
CA ASP A 89 -2.63 15.77 -4.39
C ASP A 89 -3.04 17.26 -4.40
N LEU A 90 -3.66 17.74 -3.31
CA LEU A 90 -4.00 19.15 -3.12
C LEU A 90 -2.76 20.03 -2.86
N GLN A 91 -1.60 19.46 -2.55
CA GLN A 91 -0.36 20.20 -2.24
C GLN A 91 0.35 20.70 -3.50
N VAL A 92 -0.37 21.40 -4.39
CA VAL A 92 0.13 21.84 -5.71
C VAL A 92 1.33 22.78 -5.65
N ASN A 93 1.46 23.57 -4.57
CA ASN A 93 2.58 24.50 -4.36
C ASN A 93 3.71 23.91 -3.50
N ASN A 94 3.68 22.60 -3.23
CA ASN A 94 4.70 21.92 -2.44
C ASN A 94 5.81 21.38 -3.35
N LYS A 95 7.06 21.81 -3.10
CA LYS A 95 8.24 21.36 -3.84
C LYS A 95 8.41 19.84 -3.81
N LEU A 96 8.17 19.20 -2.66
CA LEU A 96 8.29 17.76 -2.51
C LEU A 96 7.17 17.03 -3.27
N HIS A 97 5.95 17.55 -3.28
CA HIS A 97 4.84 16.98 -4.05
C HIS A 97 5.16 16.88 -5.54
N ARG A 98 5.80 17.90 -6.13
CA ARG A 98 6.24 17.89 -7.53
C ARG A 98 7.19 16.73 -7.86
N ILE A 99 7.99 16.28 -6.89
CA ILE A 99 8.98 15.20 -7.05
C ILE A 99 8.40 13.85 -6.60
N LYS A 100 7.45 13.89 -5.68
CA LYS A 100 6.81 12.74 -5.04
C LYS A 100 5.30 12.89 -5.11
N PRO A 101 4.66 12.70 -6.27
CA PRO A 101 3.21 12.85 -6.38
C PRO A 101 2.46 11.75 -5.62
N SER A 102 3.05 10.56 -5.47
CA SER A 102 2.43 9.47 -4.71
C SER A 102 3.00 9.32 -3.31
N ILE A 103 2.15 9.04 -2.32
CA ILE A 103 2.54 8.72 -0.93
C ILE A 103 3.23 7.37 -0.79
N VAL A 104 3.24 6.52 -1.83
CA VAL A 104 3.90 5.21 -1.85
C VAL A 104 5.37 5.35 -1.45
N LEU A 105 5.86 4.46 -0.57
CA LEU A 105 7.26 4.46 -0.14
C LEU A 105 8.20 4.38 -1.34
N TRP A 106 9.22 5.24 -1.34
CA TRP A 106 10.30 5.09 -2.30
C TRP A 106 11.13 3.85 -1.99
N PRO A 107 11.81 3.27 -3.00
CA PRO A 107 12.79 2.22 -2.75
C PRO A 107 13.81 2.70 -1.72
N ILE A 108 14.04 1.86 -0.70
CA ILE A 108 15.07 2.08 0.31
C ILE A 108 16.35 1.45 -0.24
N PHE A 109 17.45 2.21 -0.27
CA PHE A 109 18.72 1.67 -0.71
C PHE A 109 19.46 1.05 0.48
N PRO A 110 20.17 -0.07 0.29
CA PRO A 110 20.88 -0.73 1.39
C PRO A 110 22.05 0.10 1.93
N ILE A 111 22.46 1.15 1.21
CA ILE A 111 23.57 2.03 1.57
C ILE A 111 23.01 3.35 2.12
N ARG A 112 23.03 3.53 3.44
CA ARG A 112 22.54 4.73 4.13
C ARG A 112 23.08 6.04 3.53
N GLY A 113 24.38 6.07 3.22
CA GLY A 113 25.02 7.27 2.66
C GLY A 113 24.44 7.69 1.29
N PHE A 114 23.95 6.73 0.51
CA PHE A 114 23.28 6.99 -0.76
C PHE A 114 21.89 7.58 -0.53
N ASP A 115 21.10 6.97 0.37
CA ASP A 115 19.76 7.45 0.73
C ASP A 115 19.77 8.88 1.28
N VAL A 116 20.76 9.21 2.11
CA VAL A 116 20.93 10.57 2.65
C VAL A 116 21.17 11.56 1.52
N LYS A 117 22.11 11.29 0.62
CA LYS A 117 22.43 12.17 -0.52
C LYS A 117 21.20 12.34 -1.43
N LEU A 118 20.51 11.25 -1.75
CA LEU A 118 19.34 11.28 -2.60
C LEU A 118 18.18 12.07 -1.96
N THR A 119 17.96 11.91 -0.65
CA THR A 119 16.95 12.66 0.10
C THR A 119 17.28 14.15 0.12
N CYS A 120 18.52 14.52 0.42
CA CYS A 120 19.00 15.90 0.37
C CYS A 120 18.80 16.53 -1.02
N LEU A 121 19.12 15.80 -2.11
CA LEU A 121 18.88 16.28 -3.47
C LEU A 121 17.39 16.53 -3.74
N ARG A 122 16.51 15.61 -3.33
CA ARG A 122 15.05 15.72 -3.55
C ARG A 122 14.44 16.93 -2.84
N ILE A 123 14.77 17.14 -1.56
CA ILE A 123 14.27 18.32 -0.83
C ILE A 123 15.06 19.60 -1.19
N GLY A 124 16.21 19.44 -1.84
CA GLY A 124 17.10 20.49 -2.28
C GLY A 124 17.99 21.06 -1.18
N HIS A 125 18.23 20.31 -0.11
CA HIS A 125 19.19 20.65 0.96
C HIS A 125 20.60 20.25 0.56
N THR A 126 21.20 21.03 -0.35
CA THR A 126 22.62 20.92 -0.68
C THR A 126 23.34 22.17 -0.21
N TRP A 127 24.65 22.07 0.03
CA TRP A 127 25.45 23.23 0.42
C TRP A 127 25.24 24.39 -0.57
N TYR A 128 25.35 24.12 -1.87
CA TYR A 128 25.26 25.13 -2.92
C TYR A 128 23.91 25.84 -3.02
N THR A 129 22.81 25.14 -2.69
CA THR A 129 21.45 25.70 -2.76
C THR A 129 20.91 26.22 -1.43
N HIS A 130 21.60 26.00 -0.31
CA HIS A 130 21.14 26.40 1.04
C HIS A 130 22.12 27.29 1.82
N ILE A 131 23.38 27.43 1.39
CA ILE A 131 24.39 28.18 2.14
C ILE A 131 23.97 29.64 2.42
N TYR A 132 23.24 30.26 1.48
CA TYR A 132 22.76 31.64 1.62
C TYR A 132 21.84 31.85 2.84
N LEU A 133 21.10 30.80 3.26
CA LEU A 133 20.26 30.86 4.47
C LEU A 133 21.08 30.88 5.76
N LEU A 134 22.30 30.34 5.74
CA LEU A 134 23.20 30.33 6.88
C LEU A 134 24.08 31.58 6.94
N SER A 135 24.39 32.15 5.78
CA SER A 135 25.24 33.34 5.64
C SER A 135 24.46 34.66 5.61
N ASP A 136 23.12 34.62 5.60
CA ASP A 136 22.24 35.79 5.38
C ASP A 136 22.51 36.52 4.04
N ASP A 137 22.97 35.75 3.05
CA ASP A 137 23.23 36.23 1.69
C ASP A 137 21.94 36.23 0.85
N SER A 138 21.95 36.96 -0.27
CA SER A 138 20.88 36.89 -1.26
C SER A 138 20.76 35.48 -1.87
N VAL A 139 19.55 35.11 -2.28
CA VAL A 139 19.29 33.86 -2.99
C VAL A 139 20.24 33.71 -4.19
N PRO A 140 20.99 32.59 -4.31
CA PRO A 140 21.95 32.41 -5.38
C PRO A 140 21.23 32.35 -6.73
N LEU A 141 21.70 33.16 -7.69
CA LEU A 141 21.25 33.14 -9.08
C LEU A 141 22.28 32.44 -9.97
N CYS A 142 21.81 31.80 -11.03
CA CYS A 142 22.66 31.20 -12.06
C CYS A 142 23.31 32.32 -12.88
N SER A 143 24.62 32.27 -13.04
CA SER A 143 25.37 33.29 -13.80
C SER A 143 24.97 33.37 -15.27
N SER A 144 24.46 32.28 -15.84
CA SER A 144 24.28 32.16 -17.29
C SER A 144 22.86 32.38 -17.76
N CYS A 145 21.86 32.09 -16.92
CA CYS A 145 20.45 32.30 -17.25
C CYS A 145 19.68 33.12 -16.21
N ASN A 146 20.35 33.60 -15.15
CA ASN A 146 19.79 34.48 -14.12
C ASN A 146 18.58 33.90 -13.35
N GLU A 147 18.41 32.57 -13.38
CA GLU A 147 17.37 31.85 -12.63
C GLU A 147 17.85 31.47 -11.23
N VAL A 148 16.91 31.23 -10.31
CA VAL A 148 17.25 30.79 -8.95
C VAL A 148 17.95 29.42 -8.98
N GLN A 149 19.08 29.33 -8.29
CA GLN A 149 19.87 28.12 -8.18
C GLN A 149 19.18 27.11 -7.26
N THR A 150 18.41 26.21 -7.87
CA THR A 150 17.80 25.06 -7.20
C THR A 150 18.38 23.75 -7.72
N VAL A 151 18.23 22.67 -6.96
CA VAL A 151 18.64 21.33 -7.45
C VAL A 151 17.90 20.96 -8.73
N ASP A 152 16.61 21.29 -8.85
CA ASP A 152 15.84 21.12 -10.09
C ASP A 152 16.47 21.93 -11.23
N HIS A 153 16.79 23.21 -11.00
CA HIS A 153 17.45 24.04 -12.01
C HIS A 153 18.75 23.40 -12.52
N ILE A 154 19.65 23.02 -11.61
CA ILE A 154 20.95 22.43 -11.96
C ILE A 154 20.77 21.11 -12.72
N LEU A 155 19.92 20.21 -12.21
CA LEU A 155 19.77 18.85 -12.74
C LEU A 155 18.86 18.73 -13.96
N THR A 156 17.97 19.70 -14.24
CA THR A 156 16.97 19.54 -15.32
C THR A 156 16.86 20.71 -16.30
N LYS A 157 17.30 21.92 -15.94
CA LYS A 157 16.99 23.15 -16.74
C LYS A 157 18.22 23.96 -17.17
N CYS A 158 19.25 24.01 -16.35
CA CYS A 158 20.35 24.95 -16.51
C CYS A 158 21.11 24.70 -17.83
N PRO A 159 21.29 25.70 -18.71
CA PRO A 159 22.01 25.53 -19.97
C PRO A 159 23.46 25.06 -19.78
N ASP A 160 24.16 25.58 -18.76
CA ASP A 160 25.57 25.27 -18.50
C ASP A 160 25.82 23.80 -18.21
N PHE A 161 24.85 23.16 -17.55
CA PHE A 161 24.93 21.75 -17.18
C PHE A 161 24.34 20.83 -18.26
N ASN A 162 23.98 21.35 -19.44
CA ASN A 162 23.33 20.55 -20.48
C ASN A 162 24.23 19.45 -21.04
N SER A 163 25.51 19.76 -21.29
CA SER A 163 26.50 18.78 -21.76
C SER A 163 26.67 17.64 -20.75
N SER A 164 26.79 17.96 -19.46
CA SER A 164 26.85 16.96 -18.39
C SER A 164 25.59 16.10 -18.35
N ARG A 165 24.39 16.69 -18.51
CA ARG A 165 23.15 15.90 -18.53
C ARG A 165 23.14 14.90 -19.67
N LEU A 166 23.48 15.31 -20.89
CA LEU A 166 23.55 14.43 -22.06
C LEU A 166 24.59 13.30 -21.93
N ASN A 167 25.62 13.50 -21.09
CA ASN A 167 26.66 12.50 -20.87
C ASN A 167 26.29 11.47 -19.79
N PHE A 168 25.48 11.83 -18.80
CA PHE A 168 25.17 10.98 -17.64
C PHE A 168 23.73 10.44 -17.61
N PHE A 169 22.82 11.01 -18.39
CA PHE A 169 21.40 10.62 -18.49
C PHE A 169 21.01 10.36 -19.94
#